data_AF-A0A3N0E7F8-F1
#
_entry.id   AF-A0A3N0E7F8-F1
#
_cell.length_a   1.000
_cell.length_b   1.000
_cell.length_c   1.000
_cell.angle_alpha   90.00
_cell.angle_beta   90.00
_cell.angle_gamma   90.00
#
_symmetry.space_group_name_H-M   'P 1'
#
loop_
_entity.id
_entity.type
_entity.pdbx_description
1 polymer ?
#
loop_
_entity_poly.entity_id
_entity_poly.type
_entity_poly.pdbx_seq_one_letter_code
_entity_poly.pdbx_strand_id
1 'polypeptide(L)'
;MELNNKNIFFRDDGGYAGFFVGTELFSVSFIAPEIEVKYLTGNIEYEEADVEGIISGQLNHAMPSKSITSGEFDSWTYSITPKLAFGDEDFRFLILPKYSIASTSVRASYHVIDDAREYYSRVEQDEKKERQSYFTFGIGAEGHIFDTDKLSFALTLHYSAWNIRELFDGLNVKGLRGEEGKGAIGIGFRVYFNPFARL
;
A
#
# COMPACT_ATOMS: atom_id res chain seq x y z
N MET A 1 -15.86 12.35 14.00
CA MET A 1 -14.51 12.76 13.56
C MET A 1 -13.59 11.59 13.84
N GLU A 2 -13.06 10.91 12.83
CA GLU A 2 -12.17 9.77 13.04
C GLU A 2 -10.79 10.25 13.49
N LEU A 3 -10.31 9.73 14.62
CA LEU A 3 -9.02 10.08 15.18
C LEU A 3 -8.07 8.90 15.01
N ASN A 4 -7.20 9.02 14.01
CA ASN A 4 -5.98 8.24 13.82
C ASN A 4 -6.19 6.72 13.58
N ASN A 5 -6.28 6.33 12.31
CA ASN A 5 -6.44 4.94 11.92
C ASN A 5 -5.17 4.39 11.24
N LYS A 6 -4.83 3.13 11.51
CA LYS A 6 -3.65 2.45 10.96
C LYS A 6 -4.07 1.22 10.15
N ASN A 7 -3.52 1.09 8.95
CA ASN A 7 -3.60 -0.13 8.17
C ASN A 7 -2.19 -0.66 7.92
N ILE A 8 -2.05 -1.98 7.97
CA ILE A 8 -0.82 -2.66 7.57
C ILE A 8 -1.19 -3.58 6.40
N PHE A 9 -0.49 -3.42 5.29
CA PHE A 9 -0.68 -4.24 4.10
C PHE A 9 0.56 -5.09 3.87
N PHE A 10 0.33 -6.35 3.55
CA PHE A 10 1.34 -7.34 3.28
C PHE A 10 1.23 -7.79 1.82
N ARG A 11 2.39 -8.01 1.19
CA ARG A 11 2.54 -8.58 -0.15
C ARG A 11 3.67 -9.61 -0.10
N ASP A 12 3.64 -10.58 -1.00
CA ASP A 12 4.69 -11.62 -1.06
C ASP A 12 6.09 -11.06 -1.40
N ASP A 13 6.17 -9.83 -1.96
CA ASP A 13 7.43 -9.18 -2.38
C ASP A 13 7.74 -7.88 -1.58
N GLY A 14 7.18 -7.73 -0.38
CA GLY A 14 7.42 -6.57 0.47
C GLY A 14 6.24 -6.15 1.34
N GLY A 15 6.40 -5.05 2.08
CA GLY A 15 5.40 -4.53 3.00
C GLY A 15 5.22 -3.03 2.88
N TYR A 16 4.02 -2.55 3.17
CA TYR A 16 3.79 -1.12 3.31
C TYR A 16 2.84 -0.79 4.44
N ALA A 17 3.09 0.37 5.03
CA ALA A 17 2.30 0.89 6.13
C ALA A 17 1.81 2.30 5.76
N GLY A 18 0.79 2.75 6.46
CA GLY A 18 0.29 4.09 6.26
C GLY A 18 -0.65 4.57 7.33
N PHE A 19 -0.87 5.88 7.29
CA PHE A 19 -1.86 6.55 8.11
C PHE A 19 -2.98 7.05 7.21
N PHE A 20 -4.19 7.11 7.77
CA PHE A 20 -5.31 7.70 7.06
C PHE A 20 -6.21 8.46 8.03
N VAL A 21 -6.91 9.43 7.46
CA VAL A 21 -8.00 10.12 8.11
C VAL A 21 -9.20 10.08 7.18
N GLY A 22 -10.36 9.81 7.76
CA GLY A 22 -11.60 9.70 7.02
C GLY A 22 -12.75 10.33 7.77
N THR A 23 -13.84 10.52 7.04
CA THR A 23 -15.13 10.85 7.66
C THR A 23 -16.24 10.15 6.90
N GLU A 24 -17.19 9.63 7.66
CA GLU A 24 -18.52 9.34 7.17
C GLU A 24 -19.21 10.66 6.81
N LEU A 25 -19.90 10.68 5.67
CA LEU A 25 -20.62 11.85 5.17
C LEU A 25 -22.03 11.90 5.75
N PHE A 26 -22.74 10.77 5.69
CA PHE A 26 -24.07 10.54 6.24
C PHE A 26 -24.32 9.03 6.32
N SER A 27 -25.34 8.63 7.07
CA SER A 27 -25.79 7.24 7.15
C SER A 27 -27.29 7.16 6.84
N VAL A 28 -27.66 6.24 5.95
CA VAL A 28 -29.06 5.94 5.59
C VAL A 28 -29.21 4.42 5.55
N SER A 29 -30.02 3.87 6.45
CA SER A 29 -30.25 2.43 6.55
C SER A 29 -28.93 1.66 6.66
N PHE A 30 -28.59 0.84 5.67
CA PHE A 30 -27.37 0.03 5.65
C PHE A 30 -26.20 0.70 4.92
N ILE A 31 -26.37 1.89 4.33
CA ILE A 31 -25.31 2.58 3.56
C ILE A 31 -24.81 3.83 4.30
N ALA A 32 -23.49 3.92 4.44
CA ALA A 32 -22.82 5.01 5.13
C ALA A 32 -21.59 5.47 4.32
N PRO A 33 -21.75 6.37 3.34
CA PRO A 33 -20.63 6.77 2.49
C PRO A 33 -19.51 7.45 3.29
N GLU A 34 -18.27 7.04 3.05
CA GLU A 34 -17.06 7.60 3.65
C GLU A 34 -16.15 8.19 2.59
N ILE A 35 -15.45 9.28 2.93
CA ILE A 35 -14.29 9.78 2.20
C ILE A 35 -13.05 9.65 3.07
N GLU A 36 -11.90 9.37 2.45
CA GLU A 36 -10.65 9.10 3.16
C GLU A 36 -9.46 9.67 2.40
N VAL A 37 -8.50 10.22 3.13
CA VAL A 37 -7.17 10.58 2.64
C VAL A 37 -6.16 9.70 3.36
N LYS A 38 -5.28 9.05 2.59
CA LYS A 38 -4.21 8.21 3.11
C LYS A 38 -2.85 8.68 2.63
N TYR A 39 -1.86 8.48 3.48
CA TYR A 39 -0.48 8.46 3.10
C TYR A 39 0.05 7.04 3.31
N LEU A 40 0.62 6.46 2.26
CA LEU A 40 1.23 5.13 2.26
C LEU A 40 2.72 5.28 1.96
N THR A 41 3.54 4.50 2.65
CA THR A 41 4.96 4.37 2.35
C THR A 41 5.42 2.94 2.57
N GLY A 42 6.38 2.51 1.76
CA GLY A 42 6.93 1.17 1.86
C GLY A 42 8.10 0.98 0.91
N ASN A 43 8.61 -0.24 0.92
CA ASN A 43 9.69 -0.70 0.07
C ASN A 43 9.23 -1.95 -0.68
N ILE A 44 9.86 -2.20 -1.83
CA ILE A 44 9.73 -3.47 -2.54
C ILE A 44 11.02 -4.26 -2.32
N GLU A 45 10.90 -5.59 -2.25
CA GLU A 45 12.07 -6.47 -2.22
C GLU A 45 12.62 -6.73 -3.63
N TYR A 46 13.94 -6.73 -3.74
CA TYR A 46 14.65 -6.95 -5.00
C TYR A 46 15.54 -8.18 -4.88
N GLU A 47 15.80 -8.83 -6.01
CA GLU A 47 16.93 -9.76 -6.10
C GLU A 47 18.17 -8.91 -6.33
N GLU A 48 19.03 -8.83 -5.33
CA GLU A 48 20.39 -8.37 -5.59
C GLU A 48 20.98 -9.30 -6.66
N ALA A 49 21.41 -8.74 -7.80
CA ALA A 49 22.19 -9.53 -8.73
C ALA A 49 23.42 -10.05 -7.98
N ASP A 50 23.80 -11.30 -8.20
CA ASP A 50 25.04 -11.87 -7.65
C ASP A 50 26.24 -11.22 -8.35
N VAL A 51 26.52 -9.98 -7.98
CA VAL A 51 27.58 -9.16 -8.56
C VAL A 51 28.93 -9.85 -8.33
N GLU A 52 29.12 -10.53 -7.20
CA GLU A 52 30.37 -11.24 -6.88
C GLU A 52 30.55 -12.53 -7.70
N GLY A 53 29.49 -13.31 -7.92
CA GLY A 53 29.47 -14.47 -8.81
C GLY A 53 29.62 -14.12 -10.29
N ILE A 54 29.13 -12.94 -10.70
CA ILE A 54 29.35 -12.37 -12.04
C ILE A 54 30.80 -11.89 -12.19
N ILE A 55 31.34 -11.14 -11.22
CA ILE A 55 32.72 -10.63 -11.21
C ILE A 55 33.74 -11.78 -11.21
N SER A 56 33.48 -12.85 -10.45
CA SER A 56 34.36 -14.02 -10.35
C SER A 56 34.27 -14.95 -11.57
N GLY A 57 33.43 -14.64 -12.56
CA GLY A 57 33.24 -15.45 -13.77
C GLY A 57 32.55 -16.79 -13.52
N GLN A 58 31.93 -16.98 -12.35
CA GLN A 58 31.21 -18.21 -11.99
C GLN A 58 29.84 -18.29 -12.67
N LEU A 59 29.27 -17.16 -13.08
CA LEU A 59 27.99 -17.05 -13.77
C LEU A 59 28.16 -16.61 -15.23
N ASN A 60 27.81 -17.50 -16.17
CA ASN A 60 27.85 -17.28 -17.62
C ASN A 60 26.61 -16.51 -18.13
N HIS A 61 26.19 -15.45 -17.43
CA HIS A 61 25.02 -14.65 -17.81
C HIS A 61 25.48 -13.26 -18.27
N ALA A 62 24.88 -12.77 -19.37
CA ALA A 62 25.10 -11.42 -19.86
C ALA A 62 24.83 -10.43 -18.72
N MET A 63 25.82 -9.61 -18.37
CA MET A 63 25.71 -8.69 -17.23
C MET A 63 24.48 -7.79 -17.42
N PRO A 64 23.56 -7.72 -16.45
CA PRO A 64 22.56 -6.67 -16.47
C PRO A 64 23.28 -5.33 -16.28
N SER A 65 23.04 -4.37 -17.17
CA SER A 65 23.65 -3.03 -17.11
C SER A 65 23.27 -2.22 -15.85
N LYS A 66 22.25 -2.69 -15.11
CA LYS A 66 21.76 -2.09 -13.86
C LYS A 66 21.32 -3.19 -12.89
N SER A 67 21.80 -3.16 -11.65
CA SER A 67 21.32 -4.00 -10.55
C SER A 67 20.67 -3.14 -9.47
N ILE A 68 19.39 -3.38 -9.15
CA ILE A 68 18.67 -2.62 -8.11
C ILE A 68 19.23 -2.97 -6.73
N THR A 69 19.46 -1.95 -5.92
CA THR A 69 19.88 -2.08 -4.51
C THR A 69 18.74 -1.79 -3.55
N SER A 70 17.88 -0.83 -3.89
CA SER A 70 16.71 -0.51 -3.08
C SER A 70 15.64 0.15 -3.94
N GLY A 71 14.42 0.09 -3.43
CA GLY A 71 13.33 0.85 -4.00
C GLY A 71 12.24 1.08 -3.00
N GLU A 72 11.84 2.34 -2.97
CA GLU A 72 10.94 2.93 -1.99
C GLU A 72 9.81 3.63 -2.71
N PHE A 73 8.67 3.74 -2.05
CA PHE A 73 7.59 4.57 -2.54
C PHE A 73 6.94 5.38 -1.44
N ASP A 74 6.35 6.48 -1.85
CA ASP A 74 5.39 7.25 -1.09
C ASP A 74 4.15 7.50 -1.95
N SER A 75 2.98 7.48 -1.33
CA SER A 75 1.72 7.65 -2.06
C SER A 75 0.69 8.40 -1.25
N TRP A 76 0.10 9.42 -1.88
CA TRP A 76 -1.09 10.10 -1.39
C TRP A 76 -2.32 9.53 -2.09
N THR A 77 -3.22 8.94 -1.31
CA THR A 77 -4.43 8.29 -1.83
C THR A 77 -5.68 9.01 -1.34
N TYR A 78 -6.59 9.28 -2.26
CA TYR A 78 -7.94 9.76 -1.97
C TYR A 78 -8.92 8.65 -2.28
N SER A 79 -9.82 8.35 -1.36
CA SER A 79 -10.76 7.25 -1.51
C SER A 79 -12.19 7.67 -1.20
N ILE A 80 -13.14 7.05 -1.92
CA ILE A 80 -14.56 7.06 -1.59
C ILE A 80 -15.02 5.62 -1.34
N THR A 81 -15.81 5.44 -0.29
CA THR A 81 -16.27 4.11 0.16
C THR A 81 -17.76 4.17 0.47
N PRO A 82 -18.65 3.62 -0.36
CA PRO A 82 -20.02 3.34 0.08
C PRO A 82 -19.99 2.17 1.06
N LYS A 83 -19.60 2.42 2.32
CA LYS A 83 -19.60 1.41 3.37
C LYS A 83 -21.01 0.88 3.54
N LEU A 84 -21.12 -0.44 3.52
CA LEU A 84 -22.36 -1.16 3.80
C LEU A 84 -22.22 -1.80 5.17
N ALA A 85 -23.11 -1.45 6.09
CA ALA A 85 -23.13 -1.95 7.46
C ALA A 85 -24.43 -2.72 7.71
N PHE A 86 -24.31 -3.97 8.15
CA PHE A 86 -25.45 -4.86 8.42
C PHE A 86 -25.38 -5.39 9.85
N GLY A 87 -26.47 -5.28 10.60
CA GLY A 87 -26.54 -5.69 11.99
C GLY A 87 -27.14 -4.59 12.86
N ASP A 88 -27.01 -4.77 14.17
CA ASP A 88 -27.52 -3.85 15.18
C ASP A 88 -26.38 -2.96 15.69
N GLU A 89 -26.71 -1.95 16.52
CA GLU A 89 -25.73 -0.96 16.98
C GLU A 89 -24.52 -1.63 17.65
N ASP A 90 -24.74 -2.67 18.45
CA ASP A 90 -23.69 -3.41 19.19
C ASP A 90 -22.67 -4.10 18.29
N PHE A 91 -23.11 -4.63 17.15
CA PHE A 91 -22.26 -5.40 16.23
C PHE A 91 -22.77 -5.32 14.80
N ARG A 92 -21.94 -4.78 13.91
CA ARG A 92 -22.25 -4.67 12.48
C ARG A 92 -21.17 -5.33 11.64
N PHE A 93 -21.63 -6.13 10.69
CA PHE A 93 -20.80 -6.63 9.61
C PHE A 93 -20.62 -5.54 8.54
N LEU A 94 -19.39 -5.40 8.06
CA LEU A 94 -19.00 -4.36 7.12
C LEU A 94 -18.63 -4.96 5.76
N ILE A 95 -19.10 -4.29 4.70
CA ILE A 95 -18.59 -4.45 3.33
C ILE A 95 -18.12 -3.07 2.84
N LEU A 96 -16.87 -3.02 2.39
CA LEU A 96 -16.15 -1.78 2.11
C LEU A 96 -15.63 -1.79 0.67
N PRO A 97 -16.49 -1.65 -0.35
CA PRO A 97 -16.05 -1.39 -1.70
C PRO A 97 -15.48 0.03 -1.74
N LYS A 98 -14.22 0.18 -2.11
CA LYS A 98 -13.49 1.44 -2.06
C LYS A 98 -12.88 1.73 -3.41
N TYR A 99 -13.22 2.88 -3.98
CA TYR A 99 -12.54 3.41 -5.15
C TYR A 99 -11.50 4.43 -4.70
N SER A 100 -10.28 4.31 -5.23
CA SER A 100 -9.14 5.12 -4.82
C SER A 100 -8.42 5.72 -6.01
N ILE A 101 -7.92 6.94 -5.82
CA ILE A 101 -7.01 7.60 -6.73
C ILE A 101 -5.74 7.93 -5.94
N ALA A 102 -4.63 7.34 -6.35
CA ALA A 102 -3.32 7.55 -5.76
C ALA A 102 -2.44 8.42 -6.65
N SER A 103 -1.69 9.32 -6.03
CA SER A 103 -0.50 9.92 -6.61
C SER A 103 0.71 9.34 -5.89
N THR A 104 1.51 8.59 -6.62
CA THR A 104 2.61 7.80 -6.07
C THR A 104 3.92 8.29 -6.64
N SER A 105 4.92 8.49 -5.78
CA SER A 105 6.31 8.60 -6.19
C SER A 105 7.03 7.30 -5.89
N VAL A 106 7.76 6.77 -6.87
CA VAL A 106 8.65 5.61 -6.71
C VAL A 106 10.08 6.07 -6.92
N ARG A 107 10.99 5.59 -6.09
CA ARG A 107 12.42 5.86 -6.17
C ARG A 107 13.17 4.54 -6.16
N ALA A 108 14.05 4.33 -7.12
CA ALA A 108 14.90 3.15 -7.18
C ALA A 108 16.37 3.56 -7.23
N SER A 109 17.20 2.90 -6.43
CA SER A 109 18.65 3.01 -6.49
C SER A 109 19.24 1.76 -7.14
N TYR A 110 20.22 1.94 -8.02
CA TYR A 110 20.86 0.83 -8.72
C TYR A 110 22.35 1.06 -8.96
N HIS A 111 23.10 -0.02 -9.03
CA HIS A 111 24.47 -0.02 -9.51
C HIS A 111 24.51 -0.10 -11.03
N VAL A 112 25.24 0.80 -11.67
CA VAL A 112 25.60 0.70 -13.08
C VAL A 112 26.95 -0.01 -13.20
N ILE A 113 27.05 -1.01 -14.08
CA ILE A 113 28.30 -1.73 -14.39
C ILE A 113 28.76 -1.30 -15.78
N ASP A 114 29.98 -0.75 -15.88
CA ASP A 114 30.61 -0.36 -17.14
C ASP A 114 31.61 -1.45 -17.59
N ASP A 115 31.31 -2.13 -18.70
CA ASP A 115 32.12 -3.21 -19.29
C ASP A 115 33.45 -2.70 -19.89
N ALA A 116 33.61 -1.39 -20.10
CA ALA A 116 34.72 -0.88 -20.91
C ALA A 116 36.05 -0.73 -20.15
N ARG A 117 36.03 -0.43 -18.84
CA ARG A 117 37.24 -0.19 -18.03
C ARG A 117 36.94 -0.43 -16.54
N GLU A 118 37.60 -1.42 -15.94
CA GLU A 118 37.74 -1.64 -14.48
C GLU A 118 36.53 -1.19 -13.63
N TYR A 119 35.59 -2.11 -13.39
CA TYR A 119 34.48 -2.06 -12.43
C TYR A 119 34.37 -0.79 -11.56
N TYR A 120 33.65 0.22 -12.07
CA TYR A 120 33.13 1.32 -11.25
C TYR A 120 31.66 1.06 -10.96
N SER A 121 31.31 0.78 -9.70
CA SER A 121 29.92 0.77 -9.28
C SER A 121 29.50 2.21 -8.93
N ARG A 122 28.65 2.82 -9.76
CA ARG A 122 27.98 4.07 -9.42
C ARG A 122 26.56 3.76 -8.96
N VAL A 123 26.19 4.25 -7.78
CA VAL A 123 24.79 4.28 -7.36
C VAL A 123 24.11 5.43 -8.11
N GLU A 124 23.17 5.09 -8.97
CA GLU A 124 22.27 6.05 -9.59
C GLU A 124 20.88 5.90 -8.98
N GLN A 125 20.10 6.97 -9.03
CA GLN A 125 18.76 7.02 -8.47
C GLN A 125 17.81 7.58 -9.52
N ASP A 126 16.77 6.80 -9.83
CA ASP A 126 15.68 7.27 -10.67
C ASP A 126 14.41 7.45 -9.83
N GLU A 127 13.67 8.50 -10.13
CA GLU A 127 12.38 8.82 -9.53
C GLU A 127 11.31 8.92 -10.62
N LYS A 128 10.14 8.35 -10.37
CA LYS A 128 8.97 8.49 -11.22
C LYS A 128 7.75 8.76 -10.38
N LYS A 129 6.97 9.77 -10.80
CA LYS A 129 5.69 10.09 -10.21
C LYS A 129 4.57 9.73 -11.17
N GLU A 130 3.57 9.02 -10.69
CA GLU A 130 2.43 8.60 -11.50
C GLU A 130 1.13 8.67 -10.70
N ARG A 131 0.02 8.76 -11.44
CA ARG A 131 -1.32 8.73 -10.86
C ARG A 131 -2.02 7.46 -11.31
N GLN A 132 -2.48 6.66 -10.35
CA GLN A 132 -3.18 5.41 -10.59
C GLN A 132 -4.56 5.45 -9.93
N SER A 133 -5.53 4.79 -10.55
CA SER A 133 -6.84 4.55 -9.96
C SER A 133 -7.03 3.05 -9.75
N TYR A 134 -7.57 2.66 -8.59
CA TYR A 134 -7.71 1.24 -8.26
C TYR A 134 -8.88 1.00 -7.30
N PHE A 135 -9.36 -0.25 -7.30
CA PHE A 135 -10.36 -0.71 -6.35
C PHE A 135 -9.70 -1.41 -5.17
N THR A 136 -10.28 -1.22 -4.00
CA THR A 136 -10.01 -2.02 -2.80
C THR A 136 -11.33 -2.57 -2.31
N PHE A 137 -11.36 -3.85 -2.01
CA PHE A 137 -12.51 -4.49 -1.38
C PHE A 137 -12.15 -4.82 0.06
N GLY A 138 -13.03 -4.52 0.99
CA GLY A 138 -12.85 -4.89 2.39
C GLY A 138 -14.08 -5.53 2.98
N ILE A 139 -13.84 -6.39 3.97
CA ILE A 139 -14.87 -6.93 4.86
C ILE A 139 -14.41 -6.76 6.29
N GLY A 140 -15.34 -6.69 7.24
CA GLY A 140 -14.96 -6.57 8.63
C GLY A 140 -16.13 -6.59 9.58
N ALA A 141 -15.84 -6.27 10.83
CA ALA A 141 -16.83 -6.08 11.86
C ALA A 141 -16.54 -4.79 12.61
N GLU A 142 -17.59 -4.06 12.96
CA GLU A 142 -17.55 -2.93 13.89
C GLU A 142 -18.43 -3.18 15.11
N GLY A 143 -18.06 -2.59 16.25
CA GLY A 143 -18.83 -2.66 17.48
C GLY A 143 -18.46 -1.58 18.48
N HIS A 144 -19.23 -1.48 19.56
CA HIS A 144 -18.97 -0.57 20.68
C HIS A 144 -18.14 -1.27 21.76
N ILE A 145 -17.28 -0.50 22.45
CA ILE A 145 -16.61 -0.99 23.66
C ILE A 145 -17.18 -0.22 24.86
N PHE A 146 -17.53 -0.94 25.93
CA PHE A 146 -17.93 -0.38 27.22
C PHE A 146 -19.25 0.41 27.24
N ASP A 147 -20.30 -0.03 26.54
CA ASP A 147 -21.64 0.61 26.52
C ASP A 147 -21.59 2.13 26.25
N THR A 148 -20.59 2.57 25.50
CA THR A 148 -20.36 3.99 25.22
C THR A 148 -20.61 4.27 23.75
N ASP A 149 -21.65 5.07 23.47
CA ASP A 149 -22.00 5.54 22.12
C ASP A 149 -20.93 6.45 21.49
N LYS A 150 -19.92 6.85 22.26
CA LYS A 150 -18.87 7.77 21.82
C LYS A 150 -17.70 7.09 21.11
N LEU A 151 -17.48 5.79 21.35
CA LEU A 151 -16.33 5.05 20.82
C LEU A 151 -16.78 3.73 20.19
N SER A 152 -16.45 3.58 18.92
CA SER A 152 -16.61 2.31 18.19
C SER A 152 -15.29 1.91 17.56
N PHE A 153 -15.08 0.63 17.36
CA PHE A 153 -13.91 0.08 16.69
C PHE A 153 -14.33 -0.74 15.49
N ALA A 154 -13.46 -0.85 14.50
CA ALA A 154 -13.63 -1.83 13.43
C ALA A 154 -12.33 -2.57 13.15
N LEU A 155 -12.46 -3.87 12.91
CA LEU A 155 -11.41 -4.73 12.40
C LEU A 155 -11.79 -5.16 10.97
N THR A 156 -10.91 -4.90 10.02
CA THR A 156 -11.20 -5.09 8.60
C THR A 156 -10.08 -5.85 7.90
N LEU A 157 -10.45 -6.75 6.99
CA LEU A 157 -9.57 -7.37 6.02
C LEU A 157 -9.78 -6.70 4.66
N HIS A 158 -8.71 -6.38 3.97
CA HIS A 158 -8.72 -5.67 2.70
C HIS A 158 -7.96 -6.44 1.63
N TYR A 159 -8.49 -6.44 0.41
CA TYR A 159 -7.77 -6.76 -0.81
C TYR A 159 -7.72 -5.52 -1.69
N SER A 160 -6.53 -5.07 -2.05
CA SER A 160 -6.30 -3.91 -2.91
C SER A 160 -5.77 -4.36 -4.26
N ALA A 161 -6.39 -3.91 -5.36
CA ALA A 161 -5.88 -4.10 -6.72
C ALA A 161 -4.76 -3.10 -7.07
N TRP A 162 -4.19 -2.41 -6.08
CA TRP A 162 -3.11 -1.46 -6.31
C TRP A 162 -1.81 -2.19 -6.69
N ASN A 163 -1.29 -1.89 -7.88
CA ASN A 163 -0.06 -2.49 -8.38
C ASN A 163 1.08 -1.46 -8.38
N ILE A 164 1.84 -1.43 -7.29
CA ILE A 164 3.04 -0.61 -7.16
C ILE A 164 4.18 -1.09 -8.07
N ARG A 165 4.23 -2.38 -8.41
CA ARG A 165 5.34 -2.95 -9.19
C ARG A 165 5.37 -2.42 -10.62
N GLU A 166 4.21 -2.24 -11.23
CA GLU A 166 4.08 -1.63 -12.56
C GLU A 166 4.74 -0.23 -12.64
N LEU A 167 4.73 0.52 -11.52
CA LEU A 167 5.41 1.81 -11.44
C LEU A 167 6.94 1.68 -11.47
N PHE A 168 7.47 0.66 -10.79
CA PHE A 168 8.91 0.36 -10.78
C PHE A 168 9.38 -0.27 -12.10
N ASP A 169 8.57 -1.10 -12.75
CA ASP A 169 8.86 -1.63 -14.09
C ASP A 169 9.04 -0.47 -15.10
N GLY A 170 8.26 0.61 -14.93
CA GLY A 170 8.40 1.84 -15.71
C GLY A 170 9.73 2.59 -15.54
N LEU A 171 10.56 2.24 -14.55
CA LEU A 171 11.93 2.75 -14.40
C LEU A 171 12.95 1.97 -15.24
N ASN A 172 12.53 0.92 -15.97
CA ASN A 172 13.38 0.06 -16.80
C ASN A 172 14.57 -0.56 -16.06
N VAL A 173 14.43 -0.81 -14.76
CA VAL A 173 15.47 -1.43 -13.94
C VAL A 173 15.19 -2.93 -13.80
N LYS A 174 16.19 -3.78 -14.09
CA LYS A 174 16.07 -5.25 -13.99
C LYS A 174 16.33 -5.71 -12.54
N GLY A 175 15.69 -6.80 -12.09
CA GLY A 175 15.95 -7.43 -10.79
C GLY A 175 14.82 -7.41 -9.76
N LEU A 176 13.59 -7.07 -10.16
CA LEU A 176 12.41 -7.19 -9.28
C LEU A 176 12.06 -8.67 -9.02
N ARG A 177 11.96 -9.10 -7.76
CA ARG A 177 11.47 -10.45 -7.37
C ARG A 177 9.95 -10.59 -7.54
N GLY A 178 9.50 -11.83 -7.63
CA GLY A 178 8.08 -12.23 -7.59
C GLY A 178 7.41 -12.39 -8.96
N GLU A 179 6.26 -13.05 -9.02
CA GLU A 179 5.33 -12.98 -10.16
C GLU A 179 4.68 -11.59 -10.23
N GLU A 180 4.07 -11.23 -11.36
CA GLU A 180 3.26 -9.99 -11.48
C GLU A 180 2.18 -9.95 -10.39
N GLY A 181 2.49 -9.32 -9.26
CA GLY A 181 1.60 -9.24 -8.12
C GLY A 181 0.35 -8.42 -8.46
N LYS A 182 -0.81 -9.09 -8.52
CA LYS A 182 -2.10 -8.49 -8.92
C LYS A 182 -2.76 -7.64 -7.83
N GLY A 183 -2.15 -7.49 -6.67
CA GLY A 183 -2.70 -6.74 -5.55
C GLY A 183 -1.98 -6.97 -4.22
N ALA A 184 -2.56 -6.45 -3.15
CA ALA A 184 -2.07 -6.58 -1.77
C ALA A 184 -3.21 -6.93 -0.82
N ILE A 185 -2.93 -7.76 0.20
CA ILE A 185 -3.86 -8.07 1.28
C ILE A 185 -3.44 -7.29 2.51
N GLY A 186 -4.38 -6.69 3.24
CA GLY A 186 -4.07 -5.94 4.44
C GLY A 186 -5.11 -6.09 5.53
N ILE A 187 -4.69 -5.81 6.76
CA ILE A 187 -5.55 -5.77 7.92
C ILE A 187 -5.61 -4.31 8.39
N GLY A 188 -6.82 -3.85 8.66
CA GLY A 188 -7.11 -2.51 9.15
C GLY A 188 -7.72 -2.55 10.54
N PHE A 189 -7.27 -1.62 11.38
CA PHE A 189 -7.91 -1.34 12.66
C PHE A 189 -8.32 0.14 12.68
N ARG A 190 -9.60 0.38 12.95
CA ARG A 190 -10.20 1.72 12.96
C ARG A 190 -10.81 2.03 14.32
N VAL A 191 -10.71 3.28 14.74
CA VAL A 191 -11.38 3.82 15.92
C VAL A 191 -12.23 5.01 15.50
N TYR A 192 -13.53 4.92 15.76
CA TYR A 192 -14.51 5.95 15.48
C TYR A 192 -14.79 6.72 16.77
N PHE A 193 -14.68 8.04 16.70
CA PHE A 193 -15.06 8.93 17.81
C PHE A 193 -16.22 9.84 17.40
N ASN A 194 -17.31 9.75 18.16
CA ASN A 194 -18.48 10.62 18.02
C ASN A 194 -18.54 11.63 19.17
N PRO A 195 -18.06 12.88 18.98
CA PRO A 195 -18.08 13.90 20.03
C PRO A 195 -19.50 14.36 20.42
N PHE A 196 -20.52 14.02 19.61
CA PHE A 196 -21.89 14.49 19.80
C PHE A 196 -22.85 13.40 20.34
N ALA A 197 -22.36 12.19 20.60
CA ALA A 197 -23.16 11.13 21.20
C ALA A 197 -23.51 11.46 22.67
N ARG A 198 -24.73 11.11 23.10
CA ARG A 198 -25.23 11.38 24.46
C ARG A 198 -24.50 10.49 25.48
N LEU A 199 -24.38 11.00 26.72
CA LEU A 199 -23.89 10.24 27.88
C LEU A 199 -25.01 9.40 28.48
#